data_AF-A0A4D6M4N9-F1
#
_entry.id   AF-A0A4D6M4N9-F1
#
_cell.length_a   1.000
_cell.length_b   1.000
_cell.length_c   1.000
_cell.angle_alpha   90.00
_cell.angle_beta   90.00
_cell.angle_gamma   90.00
#
_symmetry.space_group_name_H-M   'P 1'
#
loop_
_entity.id
_entity.type
_entity.pdbx_description
1 polymer ?
#
loop_
_entity_poly.entity_id
_entity_poly.type
_entity_poly.pdbx_seq_one_letter_code
_entity_poly.pdbx_strand_id
1 'polypeptide(L)' 'MGKPRGQQLKILYPKQKDSWECGYYVMSWTRTIIRAAIEDEWIERFKNSSPLPDDIIHTLRHEWAAYLLERWS' A
#
# COMPACT_ATOMS: atom_id res chain seq x y z
N MET A 1 -33.17 7.38 11.17
CA MET A 1 -32.57 7.40 9.82
C MET A 1 -31.34 6.49 9.82
N GLY A 2 -31.38 5.37 9.10
CA GLY A 2 -30.33 4.35 9.13
C GLY A 2 -29.13 4.72 8.26
N LYS A 3 -27.91 4.52 8.78
CA LYS A 3 -26.65 4.62 8.02
C LYS A 3 -26.77 3.77 6.74
N PRO A 4 -26.45 4.30 5.54
CA PRO A 4 -26.50 3.50 4.33
C PRO A 4 -25.56 2.31 4.47
N ARG A 5 -26.08 1.11 4.17
CA ARG A 5 -25.32 -0.14 4.17
C ARG A 5 -24.16 0.01 3.17
N GLY A 6 -22.95 -0.33 3.64
CA GLY A 6 -21.65 -0.03 3.04
C GLY A 6 -21.66 0.10 1.52
N GLN A 7 -21.46 1.33 1.06
CA GLN A 7 -21.20 1.62 -0.34
C GLN A 7 -19.88 0.92 -0.69
N GLN A 8 -19.91 0.00 -1.65
CA GLN A 8 -18.69 -0.63 -2.16
C GLN A 8 -17.88 0.45 -2.86
N LEU A 9 -16.84 0.95 -2.19
CA LEU A 9 -15.92 1.92 -2.74
C LEU A 9 -15.12 1.24 -3.84
N LYS A 10 -15.30 1.70 -5.09
CA LYS A 10 -14.45 1.29 -6.21
C LYS A 10 -13.13 2.06 -6.11
N ILE A 11 -12.19 1.45 -5.42
CA ILE A 11 -10.85 1.97 -5.16
C ILE A 11 -9.95 1.64 -6.37
N LEU A 12 -9.28 2.63 -6.95
CA LEU A 12 -8.31 2.45 -8.04
C LEU A 12 -6.91 2.37 -7.43
N TYR A 13 -6.35 1.18 -7.34
CA TYR A 13 -5.01 0.96 -6.81
C TYR A 13 -4.04 0.56 -7.94
N PRO A 14 -2.72 0.82 -7.75
CA PRO A 14 -1.67 0.33 -8.63
C PRO A 14 -1.82 -1.15 -8.94
N LYS A 15 -1.86 -1.49 -10.22
CA LYS A 15 -1.86 -2.90 -10.63
C LYS A 15 -0.42 -3.41 -10.68
N GLN A 16 -0.14 -4.46 -9.92
CA GLN A 16 1.11 -5.19 -10.01
C GLN A 16 1.31 -5.72 -11.43
N LYS A 17 2.57 -5.74 -11.89
CA LYS A 17 2.91 -6.27 -13.22
C LYS A 17 3.22 -7.76 -13.14
N ASP A 18 3.96 -8.16 -12.12
CA ASP A 18 4.39 -9.53 -11.92
C ASP A 18 3.74 -10.17 -10.69
N SER A 19 3.71 -11.50 -10.66
CA SER A 19 3.06 -12.27 -9.57
C SER A 19 3.78 -12.15 -8.22
N TRP A 20 5.09 -11.85 -8.23
CA TRP A 20 5.92 -11.80 -7.02
C TRP A 20 5.85 -10.45 -6.28
N GLU A 21 5.23 -9.43 -6.88
CA GLU A 21 5.23 -8.06 -6.35
C GLU A 21 4.13 -7.79 -5.32
N CYS A 22 3.12 -8.67 -5.22
CA CYS A 22 1.89 -8.41 -4.46
C CYS A 22 2.16 -8.03 -3.00
N GLY A 23 3.11 -8.71 -2.35
CA GLY A 23 3.49 -8.42 -0.97
C GLY A 23 4.09 -7.02 -0.79
N TYR A 24 4.90 -6.55 -1.74
CA TYR A 24 5.52 -5.22 -1.70
C TYR A 24 4.48 -4.11 -1.87
N TYR A 25 3.46 -4.34 -2.72
CA TYR A 25 2.36 -3.39 -2.88
C TYR A 25 1.59 -3.23 -1.57
N VAL A 26 1.23 -4.34 -0.91
CA VAL A 26 0.55 -4.31 0.40
C VAL A 26 1.41 -3.57 1.43
N MET A 27 2.70 -3.92 1.56
CA MET A 27 3.61 -3.27 2.50
C MET A 27 3.75 -1.77 2.24
N SER A 28 3.91 -1.36 0.98
CA SER A 28 4.00 0.05 0.59
C SER A 28 2.76 0.83 1.02
N TRP A 29 1.58 0.27 0.78
CA TRP A 29 0.32 0.91 1.14
C TRP A 29 0.09 0.97 2.64
N THR A 30 0.35 -0.11 3.37
CA THR A 30 0.26 -0.11 4.84
C THR A 30 1.17 0.95 5.44
N ARG A 31 2.43 1.02 4.97
CA ARG A 31 3.39 2.06 5.41
C ARG A 31 2.88 3.46 5.10
N THR A 32 2.31 3.68 3.92
CA THR A 32 1.78 4.99 3.49
C THR A 32 0.60 5.44 4.35
N ILE A 33 -0.36 4.54 4.61
CA ILE A 33 -1.54 4.80 5.45
C ILE A 33 -1.13 5.21 6.86
N ILE A 34 -0.23 4.44 7.48
CA ILE A 34 0.25 4.70 8.84
C ILE A 34 1.03 6.02 8.89
N ARG A 35 1.98 6.24 7.97
CA ARG A 35 2.83 7.45 8.00
C ARG A 35 2.05 8.73 7.72
N ALA A 36 1.02 8.68 6.90
CA ALA A 36 0.20 9.84 6.55
C ALA A 36 -1.04 9.99 7.43
N ALA A 37 -1.21 9.12 8.45
CA ALA A 37 -2.40 9.07 9.31
C ALA A 37 -3.71 9.14 8.50
N ILE A 38 -3.79 8.36 7.43
CA ILE A 38 -4.95 8.37 6.53
C ILE A 38 -6.11 7.68 7.24
N GLU A 39 -7.05 8.47 7.73
CA GLU A 39 -8.30 7.99 8.33
C GLU A 39 -9.48 8.14 7.35
N ASP A 40 -9.45 9.19 6.53
CA ASP A 40 -10.46 9.55 5.52
C ASP A 40 -9.85 9.75 4.12
N GLU A 41 -10.68 10.06 3.10
CA GLU A 41 -10.25 10.36 1.72
C GLU A 41 -9.54 9.22 0.95
N TRP A 42 -9.83 7.98 1.34
CA TRP A 42 -9.35 6.76 0.68
C TRP A 42 -9.47 6.80 -0.84
N ILE A 43 -10.59 7.31 -1.35
CA ILE A 43 -10.83 7.43 -2.79
C ILE A 43 -9.79 8.32 -3.46
N GLU A 44 -9.47 9.50 -2.89
CA GLU A 44 -8.49 10.43 -3.47
C GLU A 44 -7.09 9.83 -3.52
N ARG A 45 -6.73 9.05 -2.49
CA ARG A 45 -5.41 8.41 -2.39
C ARG A 45 -5.28 7.17 -3.27
N PHE A 46 -6.40 6.53 -3.59
CA PHE A 46 -6.49 5.41 -4.51
C PHE A 46 -7.26 5.79 -5.79
N LYS A 47 -6.76 6.82 -6.47
CA LYS A 47 -7.18 7.18 -7.84
C LYS A 47 -6.17 6.78 -8.91
N ASN A 48 -4.96 6.40 -8.51
CA ASN A 48 -3.87 6.09 -9.42
C ASN A 48 -3.70 4.58 -9.59
N SER A 49 -3.81 4.10 -10.83
CA SER A 49 -3.62 2.69 -11.20
C SER A 49 -2.23 2.37 -11.75
N SER A 50 -1.36 3.37 -11.89
CA SER A 50 0.02 3.17 -12.32
C SER A 50 0.76 2.25 -11.35
N PRO A 51 1.61 1.34 -11.86
CA PRO A 51 2.42 0.44 -11.05
C PRO A 51 3.36 1.24 -10.14
N LEU A 52 3.75 0.64 -9.01
CA LEU A 52 4.82 1.19 -8.18
C LEU A 52 6.12 1.22 -8.98
N PRO A 53 6.91 2.31 -8.90
CA PRO A 53 8.24 2.36 -9.50
C PRO A 53 9.17 1.28 -8.91
N ASP A 54 10.02 0.69 -9.75
CA ASP A 54 10.92 -0.40 -9.34
C ASP A 54 11.86 0.01 -8.20
N ASP A 55 12.37 1.24 -8.23
CA ASP A 55 13.23 1.82 -7.18
C ASP A 55 12.53 1.86 -5.80
N ILE A 56 11.22 2.13 -5.77
CA ILE A 56 10.42 2.07 -4.55
C ILE A 56 10.31 0.62 -4.05
N ILE A 57 10.07 -0.34 -4.95
CA ILE A 57 10.03 -1.77 -4.59
C ILE A 57 11.38 -2.23 -4.04
N HIS A 58 12.48 -1.85 -4.67
CA HIS A 58 13.83 -2.15 -4.21
C HIS A 58 14.15 -1.52 -2.86
N THR A 59 13.74 -0.28 -2.64
CA THR A 59 13.92 0.41 -1.35
C THR A 59 13.15 -0.30 -0.24
N LEU A 60 11.87 -0.63 -0.46
CA LEU A 60 11.07 -1.38 0.50
C LEU A 60 11.72 -2.71 0.87
N ARG A 61 12.20 -3.47 -0.13
CA ARG A 61 12.88 -4.75 0.12
C ARG A 61 14.08 -4.59 1.06
N HIS A 62 14.92 -3.58 0.83
CA HIS A 62 16.10 -3.33 1.65
C HIS A 62 15.74 -2.86 3.05
N GLU A 63 14.84 -1.89 3.19
CA GLU A 63 14.41 -1.37 4.50
C GLU A 63 13.81 -2.50 5.37
N TRP A 64 12.97 -3.36 4.79
CA TRP A 64 12.37 -4.48 5.51
C TRP A 64 13.37 -5.56 5.87
N ALA A 65 14.28 -5.91 4.94
CA ALA A 65 15.34 -6.86 5.24
C ALA A 65 16.22 -6.37 6.39
N ALA A 66 16.62 -5.09 6.37
CA ALA A 66 17.40 -4.48 7.44
C ALA A 66 16.64 -4.51 8.78
N TYR A 67 15.37 -4.08 8.80
CA TYR A 67 14.54 -4.09 10.00
C TYR A 67 14.35 -5.51 10.58
N LEU A 68 14.05 -6.50 9.74
CA LEU A 68 13.85 -7.89 10.18
C LEU A 68 15.14 -8.49 10.72
N LEU A 69 16.28 -8.21 10.09
CA LEU A 69 17.59 -8.62 10.58
C LEU A 69 17.89 -7.97 11.93
N GLU A 70 17.73 -6.66 12.08
CA GLU A 70 17.93 -5.96 13.36
C GLU A 70 17.03 -6.51 14.47
N ARG A 71 15.75 -6.75 14.17
CA ARG A 71 14.75 -7.14 15.17
C ARG A 71 14.89 -8.58 15.67
N TRP A 72 15.43 -9.46 14.84
CA TRP A 72 15.57 -10.90 15.09
C TRP A 72 17.01 -11.41 15.06
N SER A 73 17.99 -10.52 15.18
CA SER A 73 19.37 -10.86 15.58
C SER A 73 19.44 -11.15 17.07
#